data_AF-A0A3M8F1X1-F1
#
_entry.id   AF-A0A3M8F1X1-F1
#
_cell.length_a   1.000
_cell.length_b   1.000
_cell.length_c   1.000
_cell.angle_alpha   90.00
_cell.angle_beta   90.00
_cell.angle_gamma   90.00
#
_symmetry.space_group_name_H-M   'P 1'
#
loop_
_entity.id
_entity.type
_entity.pdbx_description
1 polymer ?
#
loop_
_entity_poly.entity_id
_entity_poly.type
_entity_poly.pdbx_seq_one_letter_code
_entity_poly.pdbx_strand_id
1 'polypeptide(L)'
;MDKEEAKQLFRRFRTNRSGVRKNPALASLCLICGSTDVVPLAGHEPPTMHCRSCGFNFVRYACWKCGETIDGRDPLNPPCGECGWRTCVCTACQPEGCGEQAGHAKAATEP
;
A
#
# COMPACT_ATOMS: atom_id res chain seq x y z
N MET A 1 1.11 -9.85 -18.80
CA MET A 1 2.03 -10.70 -18.02
C MET A 1 1.69 -12.14 -18.32
N ASP A 2 2.67 -12.90 -18.76
CA ASP A 2 2.51 -14.34 -18.97
C ASP A 2 2.66 -15.13 -17.66
N LYS A 3 2.32 -16.42 -17.71
CA LYS A 3 2.27 -17.29 -16.53
C LYS A 3 3.66 -17.56 -15.93
N GLU A 4 4.71 -17.63 -16.75
CA GLU A 4 6.06 -17.92 -16.25
C GLU A 4 6.69 -16.68 -15.63
N GLU A 5 6.49 -15.50 -16.23
CA GLU A 5 6.85 -14.21 -15.65
C GLU A 5 6.18 -14.01 -14.29
N ALA A 6 4.87 -14.28 -14.19
CA ALA A 6 4.13 -14.20 -12.92
C ALA A 6 4.72 -15.12 -11.83
N LYS A 7 5.10 -16.35 -12.18
CA LYS A 7 5.72 -17.29 -11.24
C LYS A 7 7.09 -16.81 -10.74
N GLN A 8 7.93 -16.29 -11.64
CA GLN A 8 9.26 -15.79 -11.28
C GLN A 8 9.15 -14.57 -10.34
N LEU A 9 8.27 -13.63 -10.67
CA LEU A 9 7.97 -12.47 -9.84
C LEU A 9 7.43 -12.89 -8.47
N PHE A 10 6.48 -13.83 -8.42
CA PHE A 10 5.94 -14.35 -7.16
C PHE A 10 7.04 -14.94 -6.27
N ARG A 11 7.90 -15.81 -6.82
CA ARG A 11 9.00 -16.42 -6.08
C ARG A 11 9.96 -15.38 -5.51
N ARG A 12 10.33 -14.39 -6.32
CA ARG A 12 11.25 -13.31 -5.92
C ARG A 12 10.66 -12.46 -4.80
N PHE A 13 9.41 -12.04 -4.93
CA PHE A 13 8.82 -11.04 -4.04
C PHE A 13 8.06 -11.62 -2.84
N ARG A 14 7.77 -12.94 -2.84
CA ARG A 14 7.21 -13.61 -1.66
C ARG A 14 8.21 -13.66 -0.51
N THR A 15 9.50 -13.86 -0.80
CA THR A 15 10.57 -13.93 0.21
C THR A 15 11.17 -12.57 0.52
N ASN A 16 11.26 -11.68 -0.47
CA ASN A 16 11.75 -10.32 -0.30
C ASN A 16 10.78 -9.30 -0.92
N ARG A 17 9.99 -8.65 -0.08
CA ARG A 17 8.99 -7.66 -0.52
C ARG A 17 9.57 -6.27 -0.81
N SER A 18 10.88 -6.09 -0.68
CA SER A 18 11.52 -4.80 -0.95
C SER A 18 11.44 -4.45 -2.43
N GLY A 19 10.99 -3.23 -2.74
CA GLY A 19 10.95 -2.71 -4.10
C GLY A 19 9.72 -3.15 -4.91
N VAL A 20 8.73 -3.78 -4.28
CA VAL A 20 7.45 -4.14 -4.91
C VAL A 20 6.78 -2.91 -5.55
N ARG A 21 6.90 -1.75 -4.89
CA ARG A 21 6.32 -0.49 -5.39
C ARG A 21 6.91 -0.04 -6.73
N LYS A 22 8.18 -0.38 -7.01
CA LYS A 22 8.89 0.01 -8.23
C LYS A 22 8.61 -0.89 -9.42
N ASN A 23 7.92 -2.02 -9.22
CA ASN A 23 7.62 -2.97 -10.28
C ASN A 23 6.13 -2.89 -10.66
N PRO A 24 5.78 -2.37 -11.85
CA PRO A 24 4.39 -2.26 -12.28
C PRO A 24 3.73 -3.62 -12.54
N ALA A 25 4.48 -4.65 -12.97
CA ALA A 25 3.94 -5.98 -13.22
C ALA A 25 3.36 -6.62 -11.95
N LEU A 26 3.85 -6.23 -10.77
CA LEU A 26 3.34 -6.71 -9.48
C LEU A 26 1.98 -6.13 -9.10
N ALA A 27 1.49 -5.09 -9.80
CA ALA A 27 0.13 -4.57 -9.58
C ALA A 27 -0.93 -5.65 -9.87
N SER A 28 -0.65 -6.52 -10.84
CA SER A 28 -1.54 -7.58 -11.31
C SER A 28 -1.20 -8.96 -10.75
N LEU A 29 -0.41 -9.04 -9.67
CA LEU A 29 0.03 -10.31 -9.08
C LEU A 29 -0.22 -10.31 -7.57
N CYS A 30 -0.87 -11.36 -7.06
CA CYS A 30 -1.04 -11.56 -5.63
C CYS A 30 0.20 -12.22 -5.02
N LEU A 31 0.87 -11.52 -4.09
CA LEU A 31 2.08 -12.04 -3.42
C LEU A 31 1.78 -13.07 -2.31
N ILE A 32 0.51 -13.40 -2.07
CA ILE A 32 0.09 -14.45 -1.13
C ILE A 32 -0.08 -15.80 -1.82
N CYS A 33 -0.78 -15.84 -2.95
CA CYS A 33 -1.09 -17.10 -3.65
C CYS A 33 -0.49 -17.20 -5.07
N GLY A 34 0.11 -16.13 -5.60
CA GLY A 34 0.69 -16.11 -6.95
C GLY A 34 -0.32 -15.95 -8.09
N SER A 35 -1.60 -15.74 -7.77
CA SER A 35 -2.63 -15.50 -8.78
C SER A 35 -2.48 -14.14 -9.45
N THR A 36 -2.78 -14.08 -10.75
CA THR A 36 -2.90 -12.82 -11.49
C THR A 36 -4.31 -12.24 -11.48
N ASP A 37 -5.25 -12.93 -10.82
CA ASP A 37 -6.65 -12.51 -10.73
C ASP A 37 -6.84 -11.48 -9.61
N VAL A 38 -6.29 -10.29 -9.86
CA VAL A 38 -6.30 -9.14 -8.95
C VAL A 38 -7.09 -8.01 -9.61
N VAL A 39 -8.09 -7.50 -8.90
CA VAL A 39 -9.00 -6.45 -9.40
C VAL A 39 -9.06 -5.28 -8.41
N PRO A 40 -9.27 -4.03 -8.87
CA PRO A 40 -9.59 -2.92 -7.97
C PRO A 40 -10.89 -3.19 -7.21
N LEU A 41 -10.91 -2.86 -5.93
CA LEU A 41 -12.10 -2.93 -5.08
C LEU A 41 -12.76 -1.55 -5.04
N ALA A 42 -13.91 -1.41 -5.71
CA ALA A 42 -14.59 -0.13 -5.88
C ALA A 42 -15.09 0.45 -4.56
N GLY A 43 -15.02 1.78 -4.41
CA GLY A 43 -15.52 2.49 -3.23
C GLY A 43 -14.61 2.44 -2.00
N HIS A 44 -13.39 1.90 -2.12
CA HIS A 44 -12.40 1.88 -1.03
C HIS A 44 -11.42 3.05 -1.12
N GLU A 45 -11.28 3.77 -0.01
CA GLU A 45 -10.31 4.83 0.18
C GLU A 45 -9.44 4.50 1.41
N PRO A 46 -8.14 4.23 1.25
CA PRO A 46 -7.34 4.35 0.02
C PRO A 46 -7.65 3.28 -1.05
N PRO A 47 -7.29 3.54 -2.33
CA PRO A 47 -7.49 2.59 -3.41
C PRO A 47 -6.91 1.21 -3.08
N THR A 48 -7.81 0.23 -3.09
CA THR A 48 -7.54 -1.14 -2.65
C THR A 48 -7.68 -2.11 -3.83
N MET A 49 -6.78 -3.08 -3.89
CA MET A 49 -6.78 -4.21 -4.82
C MET A 49 -7.21 -5.47 -4.06
N HIS A 50 -8.00 -6.31 -4.72
CA HIS A 50 -8.54 -7.55 -4.20
C HIS A 50 -8.10 -8.73 -5.07
N CYS A 51 -7.53 -9.77 -4.46
CA CYS A 51 -7.25 -11.03 -5.15
C CYS A 51 -8.46 -11.95 -5.08
N ARG A 52 -9.12 -12.20 -6.21
CA ARG A 52 -10.32 -13.06 -6.28
C ARG A 52 -10.03 -14.53 -5.97
N SER A 53 -8.78 -14.97 -6.11
CA SER A 53 -8.42 -16.37 -5.86
C SER A 53 -8.19 -16.72 -4.39
N CYS A 54 -7.78 -15.77 -3.54
CA CYS A 54 -7.49 -16.05 -2.12
C CYS A 54 -8.14 -15.07 -1.14
N GLY A 55 -8.86 -14.07 -1.64
CA GLY A 55 -9.54 -13.05 -0.82
C GLY A 55 -8.61 -11.97 -0.26
N PHE A 56 -7.30 -12.03 -0.50
CA PHE A 56 -6.35 -11.08 0.06
C PHE A 56 -6.52 -9.67 -0.54
N ASN A 57 -6.59 -8.67 0.34
CA ASN A 57 -6.65 -7.25 -0.01
C ASN A 57 -5.32 -6.56 0.23
N PHE A 58 -4.95 -5.65 -0.66
CA PHE A 58 -3.79 -4.78 -0.47
C PHE A 58 -4.01 -3.44 -1.16
N VAL A 59 -3.41 -2.38 -0.62
CA VAL A 59 -3.51 -1.05 -1.23
C VAL A 59 -2.42 -0.85 -2.27
N ARG A 60 -2.77 -0.18 -3.38
CA ARG A 60 -1.80 0.28 -4.37
C ARG A 60 -2.32 1.53 -5.07
N TYR A 61 -1.58 2.62 -5.00
CA TYR A 61 -1.97 3.92 -5.55
C TYR A 61 -0.75 4.81 -5.79
N ALA A 62 -0.91 5.89 -6.58
CA ALA A 62 0.13 6.90 -6.72
C ALA A 62 0.09 7.88 -5.55
N CYS A 63 1.25 8.21 -4.99
CA CYS A 63 1.36 9.23 -3.96
C CYS A 63 0.93 10.59 -4.53
N TRP A 64 -0.03 11.23 -3.88
CA TRP A 64 -0.53 12.55 -4.28
C TRP A 64 0.56 13.63 -4.32
N LYS A 65 1.57 13.54 -3.45
CA LYS A 65 2.62 14.57 -3.29
C LYS A 65 3.74 14.44 -4.33
N CYS A 66 4.19 13.21 -4.61
CA CYS A 66 5.38 12.98 -5.44
C CYS A 66 5.16 12.03 -6.63
N GLY A 67 3.96 11.48 -6.80
CA GLY A 67 3.63 10.56 -7.90
C GLY A 67 4.19 9.14 -7.74
N GLU A 68 5.12 8.90 -6.81
CA GLU A 68 5.68 7.57 -6.56
C GLU A 68 4.59 6.57 -6.20
N THR A 69 4.76 5.32 -6.66
CA THR A 69 3.82 4.26 -6.33
C THR A 69 3.94 3.91 -4.86
N ILE A 70 2.80 3.83 -4.20
CA ILE A 70 2.62 3.24 -2.88
C ILE A 70 2.06 1.84 -3.08
N ASP A 71 2.67 0.86 -2.43
CA ASP A 71 2.16 -0.51 -2.40
C ASP A 71 2.22 -1.03 -0.96
N GLY A 72 1.07 -1.36 -0.37
CA GLY A 72 0.99 -1.78 1.03
C GLY A 72 1.68 -3.11 1.35
N ARG A 73 2.22 -3.80 0.33
CA ARG A 73 3.02 -5.01 0.49
C ARG A 73 4.51 -4.69 0.59
N ASP A 74 4.94 -3.51 0.16
CA ASP A 74 6.34 -3.06 0.24
C ASP A 74 6.65 -2.57 1.67
N PRO A 75 7.71 -3.07 2.34
CA PRO A 75 8.09 -2.64 3.68
C PRO A 75 8.41 -1.14 3.79
N LEU A 76 8.79 -0.49 2.68
CA LEU A 76 9.05 0.95 2.64
C LEU A 76 7.77 1.80 2.53
N ASN A 77 6.60 1.16 2.45
CA ASN A 77 5.30 1.80 2.59
C ASN A 77 4.57 1.29 3.84
N PRO A 78 5.07 1.60 5.05
CA PRO A 78 4.42 1.21 6.29
C PRO A 78 3.05 1.90 6.43
N PRO A 79 2.12 1.34 7.23
CA PRO A 79 0.91 2.06 7.59
C PRO A 79 1.27 3.30 8.43
N CYS A 80 0.55 4.39 8.18
CA CYS A 80 0.57 5.58 9.01
C CYS A 80 -0.22 5.29 10.30
N GLY A 81 0.37 5.60 11.44
CA GLY A 81 -0.24 5.35 12.75
C GLY A 81 -1.47 6.22 13.05
N GLU A 82 -1.70 7.28 12.28
CA GLU A 82 -2.79 8.24 12.50
C GLU A 82 -3.97 8.02 11.56
N CYS A 83 -3.75 8.07 10.24
CA CYS A 83 -4.83 7.94 9.26
C CYS A 83 -5.04 6.52 8.71
N GLY A 84 -4.15 5.57 9.01
CA GLY A 84 -4.23 4.20 8.50
C GLY A 84 -3.88 4.02 7.01
N TRP A 85 -3.65 5.10 6.25
CA TRP A 85 -3.09 5.05 4.89
C TRP A 85 -1.63 4.58 4.93
N ARG A 86 -0.99 4.36 3.78
CA ARG A 86 0.44 4.02 3.74
C ARG A 86 1.30 5.26 3.56
N THR A 87 2.41 5.30 4.30
CA THR A 87 3.41 6.37 4.19
C THR A 87 4.27 6.14 2.95
N CYS A 88 4.40 7.17 2.10
CA CYS A 88 5.28 7.18 0.96
C CYS A 88 6.75 7.36 1.39
N VAL A 89 7.69 7.03 0.50
CA VAL A 89 9.11 7.36 0.68
C VAL A 89 9.38 8.87 0.77
N CYS A 90 8.46 9.72 0.27
CA CYS A 90 8.50 11.17 0.44
C CYS A 90 7.82 11.67 1.74
N THR A 91 7.55 10.74 2.66
CA THR A 91 6.88 10.90 3.98
C THR A 91 5.39 11.24 3.96
N ALA A 92 4.77 11.49 2.81
CA ALA A 92 3.33 11.76 2.72
C ALA A 92 2.48 10.48 2.86
N CYS A 93 1.34 10.54 3.56
CA CYS A 93 0.41 9.40 3.74
C CYS A 93 -0.94 9.58 3.01
N GLN A 94 -1.64 10.70 3.24
CA GLN A 94 -2.92 11.07 2.61
C GLN A 94 -2.88 12.52 2.08
N PRO A 95 -3.78 12.95 1.16
CA PRO A 95 -3.73 14.26 0.51
C PRO A 95 -3.65 15.47 1.44
N GLU A 96 -4.39 15.45 2.54
CA GLU A 96 -4.39 16.53 3.55
C GLU A 96 -3.20 16.43 4.51
N GLY A 97 -2.38 15.38 4.36
CA GLY A 97 -1.37 14.99 5.31
C GLY A 97 -1.97 14.46 6.63
N CYS A 98 -1.12 13.85 7.43
CA CYS A 98 -1.22 13.93 8.88
C CYS A 98 -0.22 15.02 9.24
N GLY A 99 -0.71 16.22 9.55
CA GLY A 99 0.18 17.36 9.77
C GLY A 99 1.14 17.11 10.92
N GLU A 100 2.38 17.59 10.81
CA GLU A 100 3.04 18.11 12.01
C GLU A 100 2.23 19.33 12.46
N GLN A 101 1.28 19.15 13.39
CA GLN A 101 0.60 20.16 14.23
C GLN A 101 -0.51 19.46 15.04
N ALA A 102 -0.67 19.59 16.35
CA ALA A 102 -0.15 20.53 17.34
C ALA A 102 -0.04 19.83 18.70
N GLY A 103 0.69 20.44 19.63
CA GLY A 103 1.14 19.84 20.87
C GLY A 103 0.06 19.28 21.80
N HIS A 104 0.56 18.60 22.84
CA HIS A 104 -0.14 18.37 24.09
C HIS A 104 -0.87 19.64 24.58
N ALA A 105 -2.11 19.83 24.17
CA ALA A 105 -3.07 20.51 25.01
C ALA A 105 -3.72 19.42 25.87
N LYS A 106 -3.07 19.12 27.00
CA LYS A 106 -3.82 18.63 28.17
C LYS A 106 -4.86 19.72 28.48
N ALA A 107 -6.10 19.54 28.04
CA ALA A 107 -7.20 20.29 28.62
C ALA A 107 -7.42 19.71 30.01
N ALA A 108 -7.08 20.54 31.00
CA ALA A 108 -7.23 20.27 32.41
C ALA A 108 -8.69 19.95 32.75
N THR A 109 -8.85 18.99 33.66
CA THR A 109 -10.05 18.80 34.46
C THR A 109 -10.35 20.11 35.19
N GLU A 110 -11.51 20.71 34.92
CA GLU A 110 -12.05 21.88 35.62
C GLU A 110 -12.46 21.54 37.06
N PRO A 111 -12.49 22.54 37.98
CA PRO A 111 -12.71 22.34 39.42
C PRO A 111 -14.13 21.94 39.82
#